data_AF-A0A7X7JE39-F1
#
_entry.id   AF-A0A7X7JE39-F1
#
_cell.length_a   1.000
_cell.length_b   1.000
_cell.length_c   1.000
_cell.angle_alpha   90.00
_cell.angle_beta   90.00
_cell.angle_gamma   90.00
#
_symmetry.space_group_name_H-M   'P 1'
#
loop_
_entity.id
_entity.type
_entity.pdbx_description
1 polymer ?
#
loop_
_entity_poly.entity_id
_entity_poly.type
_entity_poly.pdbx_seq_one_letter_code
_entity_poly.pdbx_strand_id
1 'polypeptide(L)'
;MSTQLQDQIHDRRELTAALIRALERRHEVLDAVVDSADHGEALRTVAALLDTSEAYADAVLSLQFRRLTKSERRKTQAELDDLDATLQWTAVDRPASTGEQFRLRKFSGSAEDVDLFRKRCAEQTDESGKPWSADRIEKERADGISRVDDESAAWFVAESTTDSSRVGLVFGELSGHEVDVAIWIAPEHRKKGYGTAAVKHSRRELAAEFPGTILVVRAPA
;
A
#
# COMPACT_ATOMS: atom_id res chain seq x y z
N MET A 1 4.54 2.80 -8.06
CA MET A 1 3.22 2.14 -8.09
C MET A 1 2.52 2.54 -6.81
N SER A 2 1.52 3.42 -6.90
CA SER A 2 0.72 3.85 -5.74
C SER A 2 -0.12 2.68 -5.23
N THR A 3 -0.50 2.69 -3.95
CA THR A 3 -1.41 1.69 -3.36
C THR A 3 -2.68 1.53 -4.20
N GLN A 4 -3.24 2.64 -4.71
CA GLN A 4 -4.39 2.63 -5.61
C GLN A 4 -4.18 1.80 -6.89
N LEU A 5 -2.98 1.83 -7.47
CA LEU A 5 -2.69 1.04 -8.68
C LEU A 5 -2.57 -0.45 -8.35
N GLN A 6 -2.07 -0.80 -7.16
CA GLN A 6 -2.02 -2.19 -6.70
C GLN A 6 -3.43 -2.73 -6.40
N ASP A 7 -4.27 -1.93 -5.74
CA ASP A 7 -5.67 -2.27 -5.48
C ASP A 7 -6.43 -2.47 -6.79
N GLN A 8 -6.23 -1.60 -7.79
CA GLN A 8 -6.80 -1.76 -9.14
C GLN A 8 -6.36 -3.04 -9.84
N ILE A 9 -5.08 -3.41 -9.73
CA ILE A 9 -4.56 -4.66 -10.32
C ILE A 9 -5.18 -5.86 -9.61
N HIS A 10 -5.28 -5.83 -8.29
CA HIS A 10 -5.91 -6.89 -7.50
C HIS A 10 -7.40 -7.02 -7.86
N ASP A 11 -8.13 -5.91 -7.93
CA ASP A 11 -9.54 -5.91 -8.33
C ASP A 11 -9.74 -6.46 -9.74
N ARG A 12 -8.86 -6.07 -10.68
CA ARG A 12 -8.92 -6.56 -12.06
C ARG A 12 -8.62 -8.06 -12.13
N ARG A 13 -7.70 -8.54 -11.30
CA ARG A 13 -7.33 -9.95 -11.19
C ARG A 13 -8.49 -10.78 -10.64
N GLU A 14 -9.11 -10.34 -9.54
CA GLU A 14 -10.25 -11.05 -8.93
C GLU A 14 -11.46 -11.10 -9.86
N LEU A 15 -11.77 -9.99 -10.55
CA LEU A 15 -12.80 -9.97 -11.58
C LEU A 15 -12.48 -10.98 -12.69
N THR A 16 -11.27 -10.94 -13.26
CA THR A 16 -10.86 -11.84 -14.35
C THR A 16 -10.92 -13.30 -13.92
N ALA A 17 -10.49 -13.59 -12.68
CA ALA A 17 -10.56 -14.93 -12.11
C ALA A 17 -12.00 -15.43 -11.95
N ALA A 18 -12.93 -14.58 -11.48
CA ALA A 18 -14.34 -14.91 -11.39
C ALA A 18 -14.95 -15.22 -12.78
N LEU A 19 -14.58 -14.45 -13.81
CA LEU A 19 -15.02 -14.70 -15.19
C LEU A 19 -14.52 -16.05 -15.71
N ILE A 20 -13.25 -16.41 -15.46
CA ILE A 20 -12.71 -17.71 -15.86
C ILE A 20 -13.44 -18.86 -15.14
N ARG A 21 -13.59 -18.77 -13.80
CA ARG A 21 -14.32 -19.78 -13.02
C ARG A 21 -15.74 -19.99 -13.56
N ALA A 22 -16.43 -18.89 -13.90
CA ALA A 22 -17.76 -18.95 -14.49
C ALA A 22 -17.78 -19.67 -15.86
N LEU A 23 -16.79 -19.40 -16.71
CA LEU A 23 -16.69 -20.01 -18.05
C LEU A 23 -16.32 -21.50 -18.01
N GLU A 24 -15.54 -21.92 -17.01
CA GLU A 24 -15.21 -23.33 -16.74
C GLU A 24 -16.43 -24.09 -16.22
N ARG A 25 -17.21 -23.45 -15.34
CA ARG A 25 -18.44 -24.01 -14.73
C ARG A 25 -19.72 -23.51 -15.40
N ARG A 26 -19.67 -23.22 -16.70
CA ARG A 26 -20.75 -22.55 -17.45
C ARG A 26 -22.12 -23.21 -17.34
N HIS A 27 -22.17 -24.53 -17.18
CA HIS A 27 -23.42 -25.26 -17.03
C HIS A 27 -24.01 -25.02 -15.65
N GLU A 28 -23.22 -25.18 -14.59
CA GLU A 28 -23.63 -24.90 -13.22
C GLU A 28 -24.04 -23.43 -13.02
N VAL A 29 -23.33 -22.49 -13.64
CA VAL A 29 -23.68 -21.06 -13.61
C VAL A 29 -25.04 -20.83 -14.29
N LEU A 30 -25.27 -21.44 -15.45
CA LEU A 30 -26.54 -21.29 -16.16
C LEU A 30 -27.69 -21.92 -15.38
N ASP A 31 -27.47 -23.10 -14.81
CA ASP A 31 -28.45 -23.80 -13.97
C ASP A 31 -28.80 -22.93 -12.75
N ALA A 32 -27.80 -22.40 -12.04
CA ALA A 32 -28.00 -21.49 -10.92
C ALA A 32 -28.81 -20.24 -11.27
N VAL A 33 -28.60 -19.67 -12.47
CA VAL A 33 -29.35 -18.51 -12.94
C VAL A 33 -30.80 -18.88 -13.28
N VAL A 34 -31.02 -20.02 -13.95
CA VAL A 34 -32.35 -20.49 -14.36
C VAL A 34 -33.19 -20.93 -13.16
N ASP A 35 -32.57 -21.50 -12.13
CA ASP A 35 -33.24 -21.97 -10.91
C ASP A 35 -33.59 -20.83 -9.95
N SER A 36 -33.01 -19.64 -10.14
CA SER A 36 -33.27 -18.46 -9.31
C SER A 36 -34.57 -17.74 -9.70
N ALA A 37 -35.34 -17.28 -8.72
CA ALA A 37 -36.61 -16.59 -8.95
C ALA A 37 -36.45 -15.17 -9.51
N ASP A 38 -35.34 -14.50 -9.18
CA ASP A 38 -35.03 -13.14 -9.64
C ASP A 38 -33.52 -12.88 -9.77
N HIS A 39 -33.16 -11.69 -10.29
CA HIS A 39 -31.76 -11.26 -10.46
C HIS A 39 -30.99 -11.23 -9.14
N GLY A 40 -31.64 -10.84 -8.03
CA GLY A 40 -31.01 -10.76 -6.73
C GLY A 40 -30.68 -12.13 -6.16
N GLU A 41 -31.56 -13.12 -6.37
CA GLU A 41 -31.28 -14.52 -6.04
C GLU A 41 -30.18 -15.10 -6.93
N ALA A 42 -30.23 -14.87 -8.24
CA ALA A 42 -29.19 -15.31 -9.16
C ALA A 42 -27.80 -14.74 -8.78
N LEU A 43 -27.76 -13.47 -8.39
CA LEU A 43 -26.54 -12.79 -7.95
C LEU A 43 -25.91 -13.48 -6.73
N ARG A 44 -26.70 -13.73 -5.68
CA ARG A 44 -26.22 -14.39 -4.46
C ARG A 44 -25.82 -15.84 -4.71
N THR A 45 -26.61 -16.57 -5.50
CA THR A 45 -26.33 -17.97 -5.83
C THR A 45 -25.05 -18.10 -6.65
N VAL A 46 -24.85 -17.26 -7.65
CA VAL A 46 -23.62 -17.26 -8.47
C VAL A 46 -22.40 -16.79 -7.66
N ALA A 47 -22.54 -15.79 -6.80
CA ALA A 47 -21.48 -15.36 -5.89
C ALA A 47 -21.00 -16.51 -4.98
N ALA A 48 -21.95 -17.23 -4.37
CA ALA A 48 -21.66 -18.39 -3.54
C ALA A 48 -21.07 -19.55 -4.36
N LEU A 49 -21.62 -19.83 -5.55
CA LEU A 49 -21.15 -20.88 -6.44
C LEU A 49 -19.67 -20.67 -6.81
N LEU A 50 -19.28 -19.44 -7.15
CA LEU A 50 -17.96 -19.09 -7.68
C LEU A 50 -16.94 -18.66 -6.62
N ASP A 51 -17.33 -18.67 -5.33
CA ASP A 51 -16.55 -18.15 -4.22
C ASP A 51 -16.00 -16.75 -4.53
N THR A 52 -16.93 -15.80 -4.69
CA THR A 52 -16.60 -14.43 -5.11
C THR A 52 -17.57 -13.41 -4.52
N SER A 53 -17.28 -12.12 -4.68
CA SER A 53 -18.15 -11.04 -4.22
C SER A 53 -19.39 -10.90 -5.10
N GLU A 54 -20.48 -10.35 -4.56
CA GLU A 54 -21.65 -10.00 -5.39
C GLU A 54 -21.28 -9.03 -6.52
N ALA A 55 -20.34 -8.10 -6.30
CA ALA A 55 -19.89 -7.20 -7.37
C ALA A 55 -19.25 -7.94 -8.56
N TYR A 56 -18.47 -8.99 -8.32
CA TYR A 56 -17.89 -9.79 -9.40
C TYR A 56 -18.89 -10.78 -9.99
N ALA A 57 -19.82 -11.30 -9.18
CA ALA A 57 -20.93 -12.11 -9.68
C ALA A 57 -21.85 -11.30 -10.63
N ASP A 58 -22.10 -10.02 -10.34
CA ASP A 58 -22.88 -9.15 -11.23
C ASP A 58 -22.20 -8.97 -12.60
N ALA A 59 -20.87 -8.88 -12.62
CA ALA A 59 -20.10 -8.84 -13.86
C ALA A 59 -20.17 -10.17 -14.64
N VAL A 60 -20.25 -11.31 -13.94
CA VAL A 60 -20.50 -12.63 -14.55
C VAL A 60 -21.90 -12.68 -15.16
N LEU A 61 -22.94 -12.22 -14.45
CA LEU A 61 -24.31 -12.17 -14.96
C LEU A 61 -24.45 -11.22 -16.16
N SER A 62 -23.63 -10.17 -16.21
CA SER A 62 -23.57 -9.20 -17.31
C SER A 62 -22.75 -9.68 -18.52
N LEU A 63 -22.23 -10.90 -18.50
CA LEU A 63 -21.31 -11.39 -19.53
C LEU A 63 -22.03 -11.62 -20.86
N GLN A 64 -21.52 -10.95 -21.90
CA GLN A 64 -22.10 -11.04 -23.25
C GLN A 64 -21.73 -12.36 -23.92
N PHE A 65 -22.68 -12.98 -24.66
CA PHE A 65 -22.46 -14.28 -25.31
C PHE A 65 -21.21 -14.35 -26.21
N ARG A 66 -20.79 -13.24 -26.82
CA ARG A 66 -19.56 -13.16 -27.62
C ARG A 66 -18.28 -13.53 -26.84
N ARG A 67 -18.27 -13.35 -25.52
CA ARG A 67 -17.15 -13.65 -24.64
C ARG A 67 -16.97 -15.15 -24.35
N LEU A 68 -17.93 -16.00 -24.70
CA LEU A 68 -17.82 -17.45 -24.50
C LEU A 68 -16.98 -18.16 -25.58
N THR A 69 -16.66 -17.49 -26.68
CA THR A 69 -15.90 -18.10 -27.77
C THR A 69 -14.52 -18.55 -27.29
N LYS A 70 -13.98 -19.62 -27.88
CA LYS A 70 -12.64 -20.13 -27.54
C LYS A 70 -11.55 -19.05 -27.62
N SER A 71 -11.69 -18.11 -28.56
CA SER A 71 -10.75 -16.99 -28.72
C SER A 71 -10.80 -16.06 -27.51
N GLU A 72 -12.01 -15.62 -27.11
CA GLU A 72 -12.18 -14.69 -25.99
C GLU A 72 -11.78 -15.33 -24.66
N ARG A 73 -12.13 -16.59 -24.42
CA ARG A 73 -11.69 -17.29 -23.19
C ARG A 73 -10.17 -17.36 -23.06
N ARG A 74 -9.45 -17.61 -24.16
CA ARG A 74 -7.98 -17.60 -24.16
C ARG A 74 -7.40 -16.23 -23.86
N LYS A 75 -8.04 -15.15 -24.33
CA LYS A 75 -7.61 -13.78 -23.99
C LYS A 75 -7.84 -13.47 -22.50
N THR A 76 -8.98 -13.87 -21.95
CA THR A 76 -9.28 -13.71 -20.52
C THR A 76 -8.29 -14.51 -19.67
N GLN A 77 -7.91 -15.72 -20.10
CA GLN A 77 -6.89 -16.51 -19.40
C GLN A 77 -5.52 -15.84 -19.45
N ALA A 78 -5.09 -15.40 -20.64
CA ALA A 78 -3.82 -14.69 -20.79
C ALA A 78 -3.76 -13.40 -19.95
N GLU A 79 -4.87 -12.67 -19.86
CA GLU A 79 -4.99 -11.50 -18.98
C GLU A 79 -4.82 -11.89 -17.50
N LEU A 80 -5.43 -13.00 -17.04
CA LEU A 80 -5.26 -13.48 -15.68
C LEU A 80 -3.80 -13.86 -15.40
N ASP A 81 -3.17 -14.58 -16.33
CA ASP A 81 -1.77 -15.01 -16.22
C ASP A 81 -0.82 -13.80 -16.13
N ASP A 82 -1.05 -12.75 -16.94
CA ASP A 82 -0.29 -11.50 -16.92
C ASP A 82 -0.47 -10.73 -15.60
N LEU A 83 -1.69 -10.70 -15.06
CA LEU A 83 -2.00 -10.05 -13.78
C LEU A 83 -1.33 -10.80 -12.61
N ASP A 84 -1.38 -12.13 -12.62
CA ASP A 84 -0.69 -12.98 -11.65
C ASP A 84 0.82 -12.77 -11.70
N ALA A 85 1.42 -12.77 -12.88
CA ALA A 85 2.84 -12.50 -13.07
C ALA A 85 3.22 -11.10 -12.54
N THR A 86 2.39 -10.09 -12.79
CA THR A 86 2.61 -8.72 -12.32
C THR A 86 2.58 -8.63 -10.79
N LEU A 87 1.61 -9.28 -10.14
CA LEU A 87 1.49 -9.31 -8.69
C LEU A 87 2.65 -10.09 -8.05
N GLN A 88 3.01 -11.24 -8.62
CA GLN A 88 4.14 -12.05 -8.16
C GLN A 88 5.47 -11.30 -8.31
N TRP A 89 5.70 -10.65 -9.45
CA TRP A 89 6.91 -9.84 -9.67
C TRP A 89 7.00 -8.65 -8.69
N THR A 90 5.87 -7.99 -8.42
CA THR A 90 5.82 -6.88 -7.46
C THR A 90 6.18 -7.36 -6.04
N ALA A 91 5.71 -8.54 -5.64
CA ALA A 91 6.03 -9.15 -4.35
C ALA A 91 7.48 -9.65 -4.27
N VAL A 92 8.04 -10.20 -5.35
CA VAL A 92 9.42 -10.73 -5.39
C VAL A 92 10.46 -9.63 -5.45
N ASP A 93 10.27 -8.61 -6.29
CA ASP A 93 11.25 -7.52 -6.45
C ASP A 93 11.16 -6.47 -5.33
N ARG A 94 10.01 -6.38 -4.64
CA ARG A 94 9.76 -5.42 -3.55
C ARG A 94 9.00 -6.07 -2.39
N PRO A 95 9.59 -7.06 -1.71
CA PRO A 95 8.90 -7.84 -0.68
C PRO A 95 8.36 -6.98 0.46
N ALA A 96 9.03 -5.87 0.79
CA ALA A 96 8.54 -4.98 1.85
C ALA A 96 7.26 -4.21 1.47
N SER A 97 6.89 -4.12 0.18
CA SER A 97 5.71 -3.35 -0.26
C SER A 97 4.37 -3.94 0.19
N THR A 98 4.35 -5.23 0.58
CA THR A 98 3.18 -5.86 1.20
C THR A 98 2.83 -5.20 2.52
N GLY A 99 3.86 -4.76 3.27
CA GLY A 99 3.73 -4.14 4.59
C GLY A 99 3.62 -5.14 5.74
N GLU A 100 3.63 -6.44 5.47
CA GLU A 100 3.52 -7.50 6.50
C GLU A 100 4.76 -7.60 7.38
N GLN A 101 5.94 -7.44 6.77
CA GLN A 101 7.24 -7.54 7.43
C GLN A 101 7.81 -6.16 7.80
N PHE A 102 6.93 -5.24 8.19
CA PHE A 102 7.26 -3.85 8.42
C PHE A 102 6.49 -3.30 9.61
N ARG A 103 7.15 -2.44 10.41
CA ARG A 103 6.49 -1.67 11.46
C ARG A 103 7.04 -0.25 11.54
N LEU A 104 6.22 0.64 12.07
CA LEU A 104 6.65 1.96 12.53
C LEU A 104 6.71 1.92 14.06
N ARG A 105 7.87 2.28 14.62
CA ARG A 105 8.09 2.42 16.07
C ARG A 105 8.35 3.88 16.38
N LYS A 106 7.81 4.42 17.48
CA LYS A 106 8.14 5.79 17.93
C LYS A 106 9.66 5.98 18.05
N PHE A 107 10.14 7.11 17.54
CA PHE A 107 11.52 7.53 17.67
C PHE A 107 11.85 7.72 19.16
N SER A 108 12.86 7.00 19.67
CA SER A 108 13.13 6.98 21.12
C SER A 108 14.30 7.87 21.54
N GLY A 109 15.01 8.48 20.59
CA GLY A 109 16.25 9.21 20.87
C GLY A 109 17.44 8.31 21.25
N SER A 110 17.31 6.98 21.12
CA SER A 110 18.43 6.06 21.27
C SER A 110 19.58 6.40 20.30
N ALA A 111 20.81 6.02 20.65
CA ALA A 111 21.99 6.30 19.82
C ALA A 111 21.82 5.84 18.37
N GLU A 112 21.19 4.68 18.15
CA GLU A 112 20.94 4.11 16.83
C GLU A 112 19.89 4.89 16.02
N ASP A 113 18.84 5.38 16.69
CA ASP A 113 17.81 6.23 16.07
C ASP A 113 18.41 7.60 15.69
N VAL A 114 19.24 8.16 16.57
CA VAL A 114 19.98 9.42 16.31
C VAL A 114 20.95 9.26 15.15
N ASP A 115 21.66 8.14 15.05
CA ASP A 115 22.56 7.88 13.92
C ASP A 115 21.79 7.73 12.59
N LEU A 116 20.60 7.11 12.61
CA LEU A 116 19.73 7.06 11.43
C LEU A 116 19.25 8.46 11.02
N PHE A 117 18.92 9.32 11.99
CA PHE A 117 18.55 10.71 11.73
C PHE A 117 19.73 11.49 11.11
N ARG A 118 20.95 11.31 11.62
CA ARG A 118 22.15 11.91 11.02
C ARG A 118 22.37 11.44 9.57
N LYS A 119 22.15 10.16 9.27
CA LYS A 119 22.20 9.65 7.89
C LYS A 119 21.20 10.36 6.98
N ARG A 120 19.97 10.59 7.45
CA ARG A 120 18.95 11.36 6.71
C ARG A 120 19.39 12.80 6.46
N CYS A 121 19.97 13.45 7.46
CA CYS A 121 20.47 14.82 7.33
C CYS A 121 21.71 14.95 6.44
N ALA A 122 22.50 13.88 6.27
CA ALA A 122 23.66 13.88 5.37
C ALA A 122 23.27 14.07 3.89
N GLU A 123 22.00 13.80 3.54
CA GLU A 123 21.45 14.06 2.21
C GLU A 123 20.89 15.49 2.05
N GLN A 124 21.00 16.34 3.09
CA GLN A 124 20.50 17.72 3.08
C GLN A 124 21.64 18.70 2.87
N THR A 125 21.37 19.72 2.05
CA THR A 125 22.26 20.87 1.85
C THR A 125 21.61 22.15 2.38
N ASP A 126 22.42 23.13 2.75
CA ASP A 126 21.97 24.48 3.05
C ASP A 126 21.66 25.27 1.77
N GLU A 127 21.25 26.53 1.93
CA GLU A 127 20.93 27.44 0.81
C GLU A 127 22.13 27.72 -0.10
N SER A 128 23.35 27.44 0.38
CA SER A 128 24.60 27.57 -0.38
C SER A 128 25.03 26.25 -1.04
N GLY A 129 24.24 25.18 -0.92
CA GLY A 129 24.55 23.86 -1.45
C GLY A 129 25.57 23.06 -0.63
N LYS A 130 25.94 23.52 0.57
CA LYS A 130 26.87 22.82 1.45
C LYS A 130 26.12 21.85 2.36
N PRO A 131 26.67 20.66 2.67
CA PRO A 131 26.07 19.76 3.66
C PRO A 131 25.84 20.46 5.01
N TRP A 132 24.76 20.10 5.68
CA TRP A 132 24.45 20.64 7.00
C TRP A 132 25.58 20.38 8.02
N SER A 133 25.87 21.36 8.86
CA SER A 133 26.83 21.22 9.96
C SER A 133 26.27 20.33 11.07
N ALA A 134 27.16 19.73 11.86
CA ALA A 134 26.77 18.91 13.02
C ALA A 134 25.86 19.67 13.99
N ASP A 135 26.18 20.95 14.28
CA ASP A 135 25.36 21.80 15.17
C ASP A 135 23.96 22.04 14.59
N ARG A 136 23.84 22.20 13.26
CA ARG A 136 22.55 22.35 12.59
C ARG A 136 21.72 21.07 12.68
N ILE A 137 22.35 19.91 12.45
CA ILE A 137 21.68 18.60 12.56
C ILE A 137 21.17 18.38 13.98
N GLU A 138 22.00 18.69 14.98
CA GLU A 138 21.62 18.54 16.38
C GLU A 138 20.52 19.50 16.78
N LYS A 139 20.57 20.75 16.30
CA LYS A 139 19.50 21.73 16.48
C LYS A 139 18.19 21.23 15.87
N GLU A 140 18.20 20.79 14.61
CA GLU A 140 17.00 20.24 13.94
C GLU A 140 16.39 19.07 14.73
N ARG A 141 17.25 18.19 15.26
CA ARG A 141 16.82 17.06 16.10
C ARG A 141 16.16 17.54 17.38
N ALA A 142 16.78 18.50 18.08
CA ALA A 142 16.25 19.04 19.33
C ALA A 142 14.92 19.78 19.12
N ASP A 143 14.85 20.63 18.09
CA ASP A 143 13.64 21.36 17.70
C ASP A 143 12.51 20.37 17.33
N GLY A 144 12.85 19.29 16.62
CA GLY A 144 11.91 18.23 16.26
C GLY A 144 11.38 17.44 17.45
N ILE A 145 12.25 17.06 18.38
CA ILE A 145 11.83 16.38 19.62
C ILE A 145 10.95 17.30 20.47
N SER A 146 11.28 18.59 20.58
CA SER A 146 10.42 19.56 21.26
C SER A 146 9.02 19.59 20.67
N ARG A 147 8.88 19.53 19.34
CA ARG A 147 7.56 19.47 18.69
C ARG A 147 6.81 18.17 18.97
N VAL A 148 7.53 17.06 19.12
CA VAL A 148 6.95 15.77 19.54
C VAL A 148 6.44 15.87 20.99
N ASP A 149 7.22 16.46 21.87
CA ASP A 149 6.85 16.67 23.28
C ASP A 149 5.64 17.63 23.41
N ASP A 150 5.55 18.63 22.54
CA ASP A 150 4.42 19.57 22.44
C ASP A 150 3.20 19.01 21.67
N GLU A 151 3.20 17.71 21.34
CA GLU A 151 2.13 17.03 20.60
C GLU A 151 1.78 17.68 19.25
N SER A 152 2.76 18.37 18.64
CA SER A 152 2.64 19.00 17.32
C SER A 152 3.39 18.24 16.23
N ALA A 153 4.14 17.20 16.59
CA ALA A 153 4.80 16.29 15.68
C ALA A 153 4.77 14.84 16.19
N ALA A 154 4.91 13.88 15.27
CA ALA A 154 5.09 12.47 15.59
C ALA A 154 6.18 11.87 14.71
N TRP A 155 7.22 11.34 15.34
CA TRP A 155 8.40 10.81 14.66
C TRP A 155 8.48 9.29 14.86
N PHE A 156 8.70 8.57 13.77
CA PHE A 156 8.80 7.11 13.77
C PHE A 156 10.05 6.61 13.05
N VAL A 157 10.57 5.50 13.54
CA VAL A 157 11.56 4.67 12.86
C VAL A 157 10.83 3.59 12.09
N ALA A 158 11.12 3.52 10.80
CA ALA A 158 10.68 2.44 9.94
C ALA A 158 11.60 1.23 10.14
N GLU A 159 11.03 0.11 10.56
CA GLU A 159 11.77 -1.12 10.85
C GLU A 159 11.24 -2.29 10.02
N SER A 160 12.17 -3.08 9.48
CA SER A 160 11.88 -4.40 8.92
C SER A 160 11.78 -5.39 10.07
N THR A 161 10.68 -6.14 10.16
CA THR A 161 10.49 -7.12 11.23
C THR A 161 11.18 -8.45 10.94
N THR A 162 11.63 -8.67 9.70
CA THR A 162 12.32 -9.89 9.28
C THR A 162 13.73 -9.98 9.85
N ASP A 163 14.45 -8.86 9.84
CA ASP A 163 15.85 -8.76 10.26
C ASP A 163 16.05 -7.71 11.37
N SER A 164 14.96 -7.11 11.87
CA SER A 164 15.00 -6.01 12.84
C SER A 164 15.83 -4.81 12.39
N SER A 165 16.02 -4.64 11.08
CA SER A 165 16.80 -3.52 10.53
C SER A 165 16.00 -2.23 10.52
N ARG A 166 16.68 -1.11 10.79
CA ARG A 166 16.11 0.23 10.71
C ARG A 166 16.29 0.75 9.29
N VAL A 167 15.20 0.82 8.54
CA VAL A 167 15.23 1.05 7.09
C VAL A 167 14.93 2.50 6.71
N GLY A 168 14.43 3.31 7.65
CA GLY A 168 14.08 4.70 7.37
C GLY A 168 13.43 5.43 8.54
N LEU A 169 12.94 6.63 8.25
CA LEU A 169 12.27 7.53 9.19
C LEU A 169 10.97 8.05 8.57
N VAL A 170 9.96 8.25 9.41
CA VAL A 170 8.70 8.89 9.07
C VAL A 170 8.47 10.03 10.04
N PHE A 171 8.17 11.20 9.50
CA PHE A 171 7.86 12.41 10.26
C PHE A 171 6.43 12.83 9.91
N GLY A 172 5.58 13.00 10.90
CA GLY A 172 4.30 13.69 10.78
C GLY A 172 4.39 15.01 11.53
N GLU A 173 4.12 16.13 10.86
CA GLU A 173 4.12 17.47 11.45
C GLU A 173 2.71 18.05 11.32
N LEU A 174 2.11 18.46 12.44
CA LEU A 174 0.75 19.00 12.48
C LEU A 174 0.77 20.49 12.10
N SER A 175 0.02 20.85 11.07
CA SER A 175 -0.19 22.23 10.62
C SER A 175 -1.69 22.50 10.48
N GLY A 176 -2.28 23.14 11.49
CA GLY A 176 -3.71 23.39 11.55
C GLY A 176 -4.52 22.09 11.66
N HIS A 177 -5.18 21.69 10.57
CA HIS A 177 -5.99 20.46 10.48
C HIS A 177 -5.40 19.44 9.48
N GLU A 178 -4.13 19.61 9.10
CA GLU A 178 -3.41 18.70 8.23
C GLU A 178 -2.15 18.20 8.94
N VAL A 179 -1.80 16.93 8.74
CA VAL A 179 -0.49 16.37 9.10
C VAL A 179 0.30 16.19 7.83
N ASP A 180 1.38 16.96 7.68
CA ASP A 180 2.34 16.77 6.61
C ASP A 180 3.22 15.57 6.94
N VAL A 181 3.18 14.56 6.06
CA VAL A 181 3.93 13.32 6.23
C VAL A 181 5.14 13.31 5.32
N ALA A 182 6.34 13.33 5.92
CA ALA A 182 7.60 13.15 5.23
C ALA A 182 8.17 11.75 5.52
N ILE A 183 8.51 11.02 4.45
CA ILE A 183 9.06 9.67 4.55
C ILE A 183 10.47 9.68 3.94
N TRP A 184 11.44 9.21 4.71
CA TRP A 184 12.79 8.99 4.23
C TRP A 184 13.16 7.52 4.40
N ILE A 185 13.63 6.90 3.32
CA ILE A 185 14.18 5.54 3.33
C ILE A 185 15.68 5.64 3.10
N ALA A 186 16.45 4.98 3.95
CA ALA A 186 17.90 4.97 3.86
C ALA A 186 18.35 4.46 2.48
N PRO A 187 19.36 5.08 1.84
CA PRO A 187 19.76 4.76 0.47
C PRO A 187 19.92 3.27 0.18
N GLU A 188 20.55 2.53 1.10
CA GLU A 188 20.78 1.08 1.04
C GLU A 188 19.49 0.23 1.07
N HIS A 189 18.38 0.81 1.48
CA HIS A 189 17.05 0.17 1.55
C HIS A 189 16.07 0.69 0.48
N ARG A 190 16.46 1.65 -0.36
CA ARG A 190 15.60 2.17 -1.44
C ARG A 190 15.29 1.09 -2.48
N LYS A 191 14.17 1.28 -3.18
CA LYS A 191 13.64 0.38 -4.24
C LYS A 191 13.24 -1.03 -3.76
N LYS A 192 13.33 -1.34 -2.47
CA LYS A 192 12.90 -2.62 -1.87
C LYS A 192 11.44 -2.66 -1.42
N GLY A 193 10.69 -1.57 -1.60
CA GLY A 193 9.26 -1.46 -1.23
C GLY A 193 8.97 -0.76 0.10
N TYR A 194 9.99 -0.43 0.90
CA TYR A 194 9.82 0.18 2.23
C TYR A 194 9.12 1.55 2.22
N GLY A 195 9.23 2.33 1.15
CA GLY A 195 8.49 3.61 1.04
C GLY A 195 6.98 3.40 0.99
N THR A 196 6.51 2.39 0.24
CA THR A 196 5.09 2.02 0.17
C THR A 196 4.61 1.46 1.51
N ALA A 197 5.44 0.63 2.16
CA ALA A 197 5.15 0.09 3.49
C ALA A 197 4.97 1.22 4.53
N ALA A 198 5.89 2.19 4.52
CA ALA A 198 5.83 3.37 5.37
C ALA A 198 4.52 4.12 5.18
N VAL A 199 4.11 4.45 3.94
CA VAL A 199 2.84 5.13 3.67
C VAL A 199 1.64 4.37 4.24
N LYS A 200 1.58 3.04 4.03
CA LYS A 200 0.47 2.20 4.54
C LYS A 200 0.36 2.25 6.06
N HIS A 201 1.49 2.12 6.76
CA HIS A 201 1.52 2.11 8.23
C HIS A 201 1.35 3.51 8.83
N SER A 202 1.86 4.56 8.17
CA SER A 202 1.71 5.95 8.61
C SER A 202 0.24 6.33 8.84
N ARG A 203 -0.68 5.81 8.01
CA ARG A 203 -2.12 6.09 8.19
C ARG A 203 -2.63 5.68 9.56
N ARG A 204 -2.22 4.51 10.04
CA ARG A 204 -2.69 3.98 11.33
C ARG A 204 -2.03 4.71 12.49
N GLU A 205 -0.71 4.84 12.45
CA GLU A 205 0.04 5.43 13.57
C GLU A 205 -0.26 6.93 13.72
N LEU A 206 -0.29 7.70 12.63
CA LEU A 206 -0.57 9.13 12.71
C LEU A 206 -2.03 9.43 13.04
N ALA A 207 -2.98 8.57 12.68
CA ALA A 207 -4.36 8.73 13.12
C ALA A 207 -4.53 8.46 14.63
N ALA A 208 -3.63 7.67 15.24
CA ALA A 208 -3.61 7.46 16.68
C ALA A 208 -3.01 8.67 17.42
N GLU A 209 -1.97 9.30 16.87
CA GLU A 209 -1.37 10.51 17.46
C GLU A 209 -2.23 11.76 17.21
N PHE A 210 -2.86 11.87 16.03
CA PHE A 210 -3.64 13.05 15.60
C PHE A 210 -5.05 12.65 15.14
N PRO A 211 -5.96 12.31 16.06
CA PRO A 211 -7.30 11.87 15.71
C PRO A 211 -8.11 13.00 15.06
N GLY A 212 -8.79 12.70 13.95
CA GLY A 212 -9.67 13.64 13.25
C GLY A 212 -8.98 14.58 12.26
N THR A 213 -7.68 14.38 12.00
CA THR A 213 -6.87 15.23 11.13
C THR A 213 -6.68 14.61 9.72
N ILE A 214 -6.51 15.45 8.71
CA ILE A 214 -6.23 15.00 7.33
C ILE A 214 -4.73 14.68 7.20
N LEU A 215 -4.39 13.52 6.66
CA LEU A 215 -2.99 13.16 6.37
C LEU A 215 -2.62 13.55 4.94
N VAL A 216 -1.58 14.37 4.79
CA VAL A 216 -1.06 14.82 3.50
C VAL A 216 0.35 14.27 3.30
N VAL A 217 0.48 13.30 2.39
CA VAL A 217 1.79 12.75 2.02
C VAL A 217 2.35 13.56 0.86
N ARG A 218 3.44 14.30 1.09
CA ARG A 218 4.14 15.04 0.04
C ARG A 218 5.42 14.31 -0.35
N ALA A 219 5.64 14.17 -1.65
CA ALA A 219 6.98 13.83 -2.14
C ALA A 219 7.87 15.08 -1.97
N PRO A 220 9.15 14.92 -1.57
CA PRO A 220 10.08 16.05 -1.60
C PRO A 220 10.15 16.60 -3.03
N ALA A 221 10.04 17.93 -3.15
CA ALA A 221 10.19 18.65 -4.41
C ALA A 221 11.65 18.77 -4.82
#